data_AF-A0A6C0GLK6-F1
#
_entry.id   AF-A0A6C0GLK6-F1
#
_cell.length_a   1.000
_cell.length_b   1.000
_cell.length_c   1.000
_cell.angle_alpha   90.00
_cell.angle_beta   90.00
_cell.angle_gamma   90.00
#
_symmetry.space_group_name_H-M   'P 1'
#
loop_
_entity.id
_entity.type
_entity.pdbx_description
1 polymer ?
#
loop_
_entity_poly.entity_id
_entity_poly.type
_entity_poly.pdbx_seq_one_letter_code
_entity_poly.pdbx_strand_id
1 'polypeptide(L)'
;MRVDFKDYIIELCNDSGYALDSTDNSVNYQFQYFDGLELEDRVIPTSKHSISVSKNGTEISSAIIAEIGGATTIHDNSFLIKNDSIFICYCNRVYSLSFPFLLKNWSKELDWATCFEVYAFEDDLIVHGETQITRVDEKGNIKWQFDGRDIFVAPDGHSTFSIANQEIIVSDWEGYYYRLNGEGKLIEEWKDKQ
;
A
#
# COMPACT_ATOMS: atom_id res chain seq x y z
N MET A 1 -9.91 -5.34 -9.32
CA MET A 1 -9.22 -4.43 -10.26
C MET A 1 -8.41 -5.26 -11.24
N ARG A 2 -8.40 -4.90 -12.53
CA ARG A 2 -7.59 -5.57 -13.55
C ARG A 2 -6.68 -4.55 -14.23
N VAL A 3 -5.42 -4.90 -14.42
CA VAL A 3 -4.37 -4.04 -14.95
C VAL A 3 -3.62 -4.78 -16.03
N ASP A 4 -3.55 -4.19 -17.23
CA ASP A 4 -2.71 -4.70 -18.31
C ASP A 4 -1.32 -4.05 -18.19
N PHE A 5 -0.27 -4.87 -18.06
CA PHE A 5 1.12 -4.40 -17.93
C PHE A 5 2.05 -5.23 -18.80
N LYS A 6 2.66 -4.59 -19.82
CA LYS A 6 3.41 -5.26 -20.89
C LYS A 6 2.53 -6.34 -21.55
N ASP A 7 2.95 -7.60 -21.50
CA ASP A 7 2.23 -8.79 -21.99
C ASP A 7 1.57 -9.61 -20.86
N TYR A 8 1.43 -9.02 -19.67
CA TYR A 8 0.81 -9.62 -18.50
C TYR A 8 -0.52 -8.93 -18.16
N ILE A 9 -1.40 -9.70 -17.53
CA ILE A 9 -2.62 -9.22 -16.87
C ILE A 9 -2.45 -9.45 -15.38
N ILE A 10 -2.64 -8.40 -14.60
CA ILE A 10 -2.60 -8.45 -13.14
C ILE A 10 -4.02 -8.21 -12.63
N GLU A 11 -4.51 -9.11 -11.79
CA GLU A 11 -5.83 -8.99 -11.19
C GLU A 11 -5.69 -8.92 -9.67
N LEU A 12 -6.28 -7.88 -9.08
CA LEU A 12 -6.38 -7.71 -7.64
C LEU A 12 -7.84 -7.86 -7.22
N CYS A 13 -8.12 -8.67 -6.20
CA CYS A 13 -9.49 -8.91 -5.73
C CYS A 13 -9.57 -8.85 -4.21
N ASN A 14 -10.66 -8.28 -3.67
CA ASN A 14 -10.97 -8.42 -2.25
C ASN A 14 -11.58 -9.81 -2.03
N ASP A 15 -10.87 -10.64 -1.30
CA ASP A 15 -11.27 -12.01 -0.96
C ASP A 15 -11.56 -12.11 0.54
N SER A 16 -12.57 -11.36 0.97
CA SER A 16 -12.97 -11.28 2.37
C SER A 16 -13.42 -12.63 2.95
N GLY A 17 -13.79 -13.60 2.10
CA GLY A 17 -14.20 -14.94 2.49
C GLY A 17 -13.06 -15.92 2.73
N TYR A 18 -11.84 -15.55 2.35
CA TYR A 18 -10.67 -16.40 2.51
C TYR A 18 -10.31 -16.61 3.99
N ALA A 19 -9.92 -17.82 4.35
CA ALA A 19 -9.45 -18.19 5.68
C ALA A 19 -8.01 -18.72 5.61
N LEU A 20 -7.11 -18.13 6.39
CA LEU A 20 -5.72 -18.60 6.49
C LEU A 20 -5.67 -20.09 6.86
N ASP A 21 -4.76 -20.83 6.23
CA ASP A 21 -4.57 -22.28 6.37
C ASP A 21 -5.82 -23.19 6.25
N SER A 22 -6.93 -22.67 5.72
CA SER A 22 -8.14 -23.47 5.52
C SER A 22 -8.10 -24.26 4.22
N THR A 23 -8.42 -25.55 4.30
CA THR A 23 -8.65 -26.41 3.13
C THR A 23 -10.01 -26.18 2.46
N ASP A 24 -10.90 -25.43 3.11
CA ASP A 24 -12.26 -25.18 2.64
C ASP A 24 -12.35 -23.92 1.76
N ASN A 25 -11.23 -23.24 1.50
CA ASN A 25 -11.18 -22.09 0.61
C ASN A 25 -11.57 -22.49 -0.83
N SER A 26 -12.38 -21.64 -1.47
CA SER A 26 -12.79 -21.83 -2.87
C SER A 26 -11.65 -21.65 -3.86
N VAL A 27 -10.63 -20.88 -3.47
CA VAL A 27 -9.45 -20.57 -4.27
C VAL A 27 -8.19 -20.98 -3.52
N ASN A 28 -7.28 -21.64 -4.23
CA ASN A 28 -5.94 -21.94 -3.72
C ASN A 28 -4.96 -21.00 -4.39
N TYR A 29 -4.38 -20.10 -3.60
CA TYR A 29 -3.31 -19.20 -4.04
C TYR A 29 -1.96 -19.89 -3.91
N GLN A 30 -1.04 -19.63 -4.84
CA GLN A 30 0.31 -20.20 -4.78
C GLN A 30 1.09 -19.73 -3.54
N PHE A 31 0.89 -18.47 -3.14
CA PHE A 31 1.51 -17.90 -1.94
C PHE A 31 0.45 -17.34 -0.99
N GLN A 32 0.73 -17.47 0.31
CA GLN A 32 -0.05 -16.85 1.38
C GLN A 32 0.92 -16.02 2.22
N TYR A 33 0.63 -14.72 2.35
CA TYR A 33 1.42 -13.78 3.13
C TYR A 33 0.59 -13.21 4.27
N PHE A 34 1.14 -13.35 5.47
CA PHE A 34 0.62 -12.81 6.72
C PHE A 34 1.80 -12.59 7.66
N ASP A 35 2.05 -11.34 8.04
CA ASP A 35 3.08 -10.97 9.01
C ASP A 35 2.45 -10.39 10.31
N GLY A 36 1.14 -10.55 10.46
CA GLY A 36 0.29 -9.95 11.51
C GLY A 36 0.31 -10.63 12.88
N LEU A 37 1.49 -11.10 13.33
CA LEU A 37 1.76 -11.91 14.56
C LEU A 37 1.63 -13.42 14.37
N GLU A 38 2.11 -14.20 15.34
CA GLU A 38 2.15 -15.67 15.23
C GLU A 38 0.73 -16.26 15.26
N LEU A 39 0.51 -17.37 14.54
CA LEU A 39 -0.78 -18.07 14.40
C LEU A 39 -1.47 -18.42 15.74
N GLU A 40 -0.72 -18.46 16.83
CA GLU A 40 -1.19 -18.74 18.19
C GLU A 40 -2.12 -17.64 18.74
N ASP A 41 -2.02 -16.42 18.21
CA ASP A 41 -2.78 -15.25 18.67
C ASP A 41 -4.24 -15.24 18.20
N ARG A 42 -4.67 -16.25 17.39
CA ARG A 42 -6.03 -16.38 16.85
C ARG A 42 -6.54 -15.10 16.17
N VAL A 43 -5.63 -14.33 15.56
CA VAL A 43 -5.98 -13.04 14.98
C VAL A 43 -6.71 -13.25 13.67
N ILE A 44 -7.81 -12.52 13.49
CA ILE A 44 -8.58 -12.52 12.25
C ILE A 44 -8.08 -11.34 11.40
N PRO A 45 -7.54 -11.59 10.19
CA PRO A 45 -7.09 -10.51 9.32
C PRO A 45 -8.23 -9.54 8.97
N THR A 46 -7.97 -8.24 9.15
CA THR A 46 -8.92 -7.15 8.83
C THR A 46 -9.19 -7.10 7.33
N SER A 47 -8.12 -7.17 6.52
CA SER A 47 -8.19 -7.13 5.07
C SER A 47 -7.66 -8.43 4.48
N LYS A 48 -8.30 -8.94 3.42
CA LYS A 48 -7.83 -10.10 2.64
C LYS A 48 -7.96 -9.80 1.15
N HIS A 49 -6.87 -9.56 0.44
CA HIS A 49 -6.87 -9.29 -0.99
C HIS A 49 -5.89 -10.21 -1.69
N SER A 50 -6.34 -10.74 -2.82
CA SER A 50 -5.51 -11.53 -3.71
C SER A 50 -4.94 -10.69 -4.83
N ILE A 51 -3.81 -11.17 -5.34
CA ILE A 51 -3.16 -10.70 -6.55
C ILE A 51 -2.81 -11.92 -7.40
N SER A 52 -3.22 -11.91 -8.67
CA SER A 52 -2.82 -12.91 -9.65
C SER A 52 -2.14 -12.24 -10.84
N VAL A 53 -1.17 -12.93 -11.43
CA VAL A 53 -0.46 -12.51 -12.63
C VAL A 53 -0.64 -13.61 -13.67
N SER A 54 -1.13 -13.24 -14.84
CA SER A 54 -1.30 -14.15 -15.97
C SER A 54 -0.68 -13.60 -17.24
N LYS A 55 -0.34 -14.50 -18.16
CA LYS A 55 0.22 -14.18 -19.49
C LYS A 55 -0.40 -15.10 -20.51
N ASN A 56 -0.90 -14.54 -21.62
CA ASN A 56 -1.58 -15.31 -22.67
C ASN A 56 -2.69 -16.24 -22.13
N GLY A 57 -3.44 -15.79 -21.12
CA GLY A 57 -4.53 -16.54 -20.49
C GLY A 57 -4.10 -17.68 -19.56
N THR A 58 -2.80 -17.84 -19.27
CA THR A 58 -2.29 -18.81 -18.29
C THR A 58 -1.82 -18.07 -17.05
N GLU A 59 -2.30 -18.48 -15.87
CA GLU A 59 -1.79 -17.97 -14.58
C GLU A 59 -0.31 -18.35 -14.41
N ILE A 60 0.51 -17.36 -14.07
CA ILE A 60 1.93 -17.53 -13.77
C ILE A 60 2.13 -17.69 -12.27
N SER A 61 1.43 -16.87 -11.49
CA SER A 61 1.47 -16.92 -10.04
C SER A 61 0.26 -16.20 -9.45
N SER A 62 -0.10 -16.61 -8.24
CA SER A 62 -1.13 -15.96 -7.46
C SER A 62 -0.75 -15.94 -5.98
N ALA A 63 -1.10 -14.86 -5.30
CA ALA A 63 -0.84 -14.69 -3.89
C ALA A 63 -2.06 -14.10 -3.20
N ILE A 64 -2.23 -14.43 -1.92
CA ILE A 64 -3.13 -13.70 -1.04
C ILE A 64 -2.33 -13.05 0.07
N ILE A 65 -2.61 -11.77 0.29
CA ILE A 65 -2.11 -11.03 1.43
C ILE A 65 -3.29 -10.92 2.40
N ALA A 66 -3.07 -11.33 3.64
CA ALA A 66 -3.99 -11.14 4.72
C ALA A 66 -3.22 -10.40 5.81
N GLU A 67 -3.77 -9.34 6.39
CA GLU A 67 -3.09 -8.57 7.44
C GLU A 67 -4.08 -7.96 8.43
N ILE A 68 -3.50 -7.50 9.53
CA ILE A 68 -4.14 -6.76 10.61
C ILE A 68 -3.82 -5.27 10.52
N GLY A 69 -4.56 -4.45 11.26
CA GLY A 69 -4.48 -2.99 11.19
C GLY A 69 -5.71 -2.38 10.54
N GLY A 70 -5.60 -1.15 10.03
CA GLY A 70 -6.69 -0.47 9.35
C GLY A 70 -7.14 -1.18 8.07
N ALA A 71 -8.43 -1.04 7.73
CA ALA A 71 -8.97 -1.66 6.52
C ALA A 71 -8.46 -0.94 5.27
N THR A 72 -8.08 -1.69 4.24
CA THR A 72 -7.63 -1.14 2.95
C THR A 72 -8.52 -1.62 1.82
N THR A 73 -8.60 -0.83 0.75
CA THR A 73 -9.33 -1.17 -0.48
C THR A 73 -8.38 -1.21 -1.67
N ILE A 74 -8.85 -1.75 -2.79
CA ILE A 74 -8.07 -1.86 -4.03
C ILE A 74 -8.47 -0.73 -4.97
N HIS A 75 -7.51 0.09 -5.36
CA HIS A 75 -7.68 1.19 -6.31
C HIS A 75 -6.34 1.54 -6.99
N ASP A 76 -6.33 2.51 -7.89
CA ASP A 76 -5.21 2.77 -8.79
C ASP A 76 -3.88 3.05 -8.09
N ASN A 77 -3.91 3.72 -6.94
CA ASN A 77 -2.71 4.03 -6.16
C ASN A 77 -2.48 3.08 -4.98
N SER A 78 -3.33 2.07 -4.77
CA SER A 78 -3.11 1.07 -3.70
C SER A 78 -2.00 0.09 -4.06
N PHE A 79 -1.50 0.13 -5.30
CA PHE A 79 -0.37 -0.65 -5.76
C PHE A 79 0.45 0.13 -6.80
N LEU A 80 1.69 -0.29 -7.01
CA LEU A 80 2.60 0.26 -8.01
C LEU A 80 3.49 -0.84 -8.57
N ILE A 81 3.76 -0.80 -9.88
CA ILE A 81 4.76 -1.66 -10.51
C ILE A 81 5.98 -0.81 -10.87
N LYS A 82 7.15 -1.15 -10.31
CA LYS A 82 8.41 -0.44 -10.55
C LYS A 82 9.58 -1.41 -10.45
N ASN A 83 10.53 -1.33 -11.39
CA ASN A 83 11.77 -2.12 -11.41
C ASN A 83 11.57 -3.62 -11.12
N ASP A 84 10.68 -4.25 -11.89
CA ASP A 84 10.31 -5.66 -11.77
C ASP A 84 9.84 -6.07 -10.35
N SER A 85 9.25 -5.13 -9.62
CA SER A 85 8.58 -5.34 -8.35
C SER A 85 7.18 -4.76 -8.37
N ILE A 86 6.28 -5.40 -7.63
CA ILE A 86 4.97 -4.87 -7.28
C ILE A 86 5.04 -4.41 -5.83
N PHE A 87 4.69 -3.16 -5.59
CA PHE A 87 4.49 -2.60 -4.26
C PHE A 87 2.99 -2.49 -4.02
N ILE A 88 2.49 -2.96 -2.88
CA ILE A 88 1.06 -2.93 -2.56
C ILE A 88 0.86 -2.47 -1.11
N CYS A 89 -0.01 -1.46 -0.95
CA CYS A 89 -0.47 -0.97 0.34
C CYS A 89 -1.49 -1.95 0.91
N TYR A 90 -1.29 -2.32 2.17
CA TYR A 90 -2.04 -3.38 2.78
C TYR A 90 -2.10 -3.24 4.29
N CYS A 91 -3.28 -2.87 4.80
CA CYS A 91 -3.45 -2.40 6.17
C CYS A 91 -2.38 -1.34 6.51
N ASN A 92 -1.65 -1.49 7.61
CA ASN A 92 -0.60 -0.56 8.03
C ASN A 92 0.77 -0.84 7.37
N ARG A 93 0.82 -1.73 6.37
CA ARG A 93 2.04 -2.24 5.73
C ARG A 93 2.08 -1.97 4.24
N VAL A 94 3.30 -1.98 3.70
CA VAL A 94 3.56 -2.14 2.27
C VAL A 94 4.32 -3.43 2.03
N TYR A 95 3.88 -4.18 1.04
CA TYR A 95 4.55 -5.38 0.54
C TYR A 95 5.29 -5.07 -0.75
N SER A 96 6.52 -5.56 -0.88
CA SER A 96 7.23 -5.66 -2.14
C SER A 96 7.28 -7.12 -2.58
N LEU A 97 6.71 -7.40 -3.75
CA LEU A 97 6.69 -8.71 -4.38
C LEU A 97 7.44 -8.65 -5.71
N SER A 98 8.23 -9.68 -6.02
CA SER A 98 8.89 -9.79 -7.33
C SER A 98 7.87 -9.95 -8.46
N PHE A 99 8.08 -9.25 -9.56
CA PHE A 99 7.31 -9.42 -10.79
C PHE A 99 8.06 -10.36 -11.76
N PRO A 100 7.40 -11.32 -12.43
CA PRO A 100 5.97 -11.63 -12.37
C PRO A 100 5.58 -12.70 -11.34
N PHE A 101 6.50 -13.22 -10.53
CA PHE A 101 6.31 -14.46 -9.75
C PHE A 101 5.73 -14.27 -8.34
N LEU A 102 5.50 -13.04 -7.92
CA LEU A 102 4.92 -12.65 -6.64
C LEU A 102 5.68 -13.12 -5.39
N LEU A 103 6.96 -13.50 -5.49
CA LEU A 103 7.77 -13.83 -4.31
C LEU A 103 7.98 -12.58 -3.45
N LYS A 104 7.69 -12.67 -2.14
CA LYS A 104 7.93 -11.59 -1.17
C LYS A 104 9.42 -11.22 -1.10
N ASN A 105 9.75 -10.00 -1.49
CA ASN A 105 11.05 -9.39 -1.28
C ASN A 105 11.15 -8.88 0.16
N TRP A 106 10.15 -8.11 0.59
CA TRP A 106 10.02 -7.58 1.94
C TRP A 106 8.58 -7.14 2.22
N SER A 107 8.27 -6.96 3.50
CA SER A 107 7.08 -6.26 4.00
C SER A 107 7.52 -5.34 5.14
N LYS A 108 6.94 -4.14 5.21
CA LYS A 108 7.27 -3.14 6.25
C LYS A 108 6.01 -2.42 6.68
N GLU A 109 5.90 -2.21 7.99
CA GLU A 109 4.97 -1.24 8.55
C GLU A 109 5.52 0.16 8.23
N LEU A 110 4.76 0.94 7.47
CA LEU A 110 5.17 2.27 6.97
C LEU A 110 4.23 3.40 7.41
N ASP A 111 3.16 3.03 8.11
CA ASP A 111 2.24 3.86 8.86
C ASP A 111 1.74 2.99 10.03
N TRP A 112 1.47 3.55 11.21
CA TRP A 112 1.04 2.73 12.34
C TRP A 112 -0.46 2.37 12.30
N ALA A 113 -1.26 3.11 11.53
CA ALA A 113 -2.69 2.92 11.37
C ALA A 113 -3.03 2.24 10.02
N THR A 114 -2.77 2.92 8.90
CA THR A 114 -3.12 2.45 7.55
C THR A 114 -2.21 3.07 6.49
N CYS A 115 -1.70 2.27 5.55
CA CYS A 115 -1.10 2.73 4.30
C CYS A 115 -2.19 2.79 3.22
N PHE A 116 -2.46 3.97 2.66
CA PHE A 116 -3.50 4.15 1.64
C PHE A 116 -2.95 4.02 0.22
N GLU A 117 -1.85 4.71 -0.06
CA GLU A 117 -1.36 4.87 -1.44
C GLU A 117 0.16 4.76 -1.52
N VAL A 118 0.66 4.27 -2.66
CA VAL A 118 2.08 4.18 -2.97
C VAL A 118 2.37 4.79 -4.33
N TYR A 119 3.36 5.69 -4.36
CA TYR A 119 3.74 6.46 -5.54
C TYR A 119 5.21 6.24 -5.87
N ALA A 120 5.53 6.20 -7.16
CA ALA A 120 6.92 6.29 -7.60
C ALA A 120 7.47 7.69 -7.31
N PHE A 121 8.66 7.78 -6.71
CA PHE A 121 9.29 9.05 -6.40
C PHE A 121 10.79 8.96 -6.65
N GLU A 122 11.21 9.43 -7.82
CA GLU A 122 12.58 9.22 -8.32
C GLU A 122 12.94 7.71 -8.30
N ASP A 123 14.08 7.37 -7.71
CA ASP A 123 14.52 5.98 -7.49
C ASP A 123 13.85 5.32 -6.26
N ASP A 124 13.01 6.04 -5.53
CA ASP A 124 12.33 5.57 -4.32
C ASP A 124 10.82 5.46 -4.52
N LEU A 125 10.11 5.37 -3.39
CA LEU A 125 8.67 5.36 -3.26
C LEU A 125 8.25 6.40 -2.22
N ILE A 126 7.08 6.99 -2.40
CA ILE A 126 6.35 7.70 -1.35
C ILE A 126 5.11 6.90 -1.00
N VAL A 127 4.93 6.65 0.30
CA VAL A 127 3.74 6.03 0.86
C VAL A 127 2.94 7.11 1.57
N HIS A 128 1.70 7.27 1.16
CA HIS A 128 0.71 8.08 1.85
C HIS A 128 -0.06 7.16 2.80
N GLY A 129 0.26 7.27 4.08
CA GLY A 129 -0.46 6.62 5.17
C GLY A 129 -1.46 7.57 5.83
N GLU A 130 -2.26 7.01 6.73
CA GLU A 130 -3.28 7.73 7.48
C GLU A 130 -2.70 8.78 8.40
N THR A 131 -1.50 8.57 8.91
CA THR A 131 -0.85 9.44 9.90
C THR A 131 0.51 9.94 9.43
N GLN A 132 1.12 9.23 8.47
CA GLN A 132 2.48 9.46 8.02
C GLN A 132 2.60 9.51 6.51
N ILE A 133 3.40 10.46 6.03
CA ILE A 133 4.00 10.39 4.70
C ILE A 133 5.40 9.80 4.85
N THR A 134 5.65 8.68 4.18
CA THR A 134 6.90 7.91 4.32
C THR A 134 7.61 7.80 2.98
N ARG A 135 8.88 8.24 2.92
CA ARG A 135 9.77 7.93 1.78
C ARG A 135 10.55 6.67 2.09
N VAL A 136 10.49 5.70 1.18
CA VAL A 136 11.15 4.40 1.34
C VAL A 136 11.85 4.01 0.04
N ASP A 137 13.05 3.44 0.15
CA ASP A 137 13.74 2.90 -1.03
C ASP A 137 13.13 1.56 -1.49
N GLU A 138 13.55 1.06 -2.65
CA GLU A 138 13.03 -0.21 -3.20
C GLU A 138 13.36 -1.44 -2.36
N LYS A 139 14.28 -1.33 -1.40
CA LYS A 139 14.67 -2.40 -0.47
C LYS A 139 13.89 -2.31 0.86
N GLY A 140 12.99 -1.35 1.00
CA GLY A 140 12.19 -1.16 2.20
C GLY A 140 12.92 -0.38 3.30
N ASN A 141 14.01 0.33 2.98
CA ASN A 141 14.68 1.21 3.95
C ASN A 141 13.98 2.57 3.96
N ILE A 142 13.48 2.96 5.13
CA ILE A 142 12.87 4.27 5.35
C ILE A 142 13.97 5.34 5.25
N LYS A 143 13.75 6.33 4.38
CA LYS A 143 14.62 7.50 4.24
C LYS A 143 14.19 8.63 5.18
N TRP A 144 12.89 8.88 5.25
CA TRP A 144 12.29 9.83 6.17
C TRP A 144 10.80 9.53 6.35
N GLN A 145 10.24 10.05 7.44
CA GLN A 145 8.80 10.07 7.71
C GLN A 145 8.40 11.47 8.15
N PHE A 146 7.19 11.87 7.79
CA PHE A 146 6.58 13.13 8.20
C PHE A 146 5.20 12.87 8.80
N ASP A 147 4.98 13.39 10.00
CA ASP A 147 3.70 13.38 10.71
C ASP A 147 3.05 14.77 10.65
N GLY A 148 1.72 14.79 10.50
CA GLY A 148 0.92 16.01 10.58
C GLY A 148 0.48 16.33 12.01
N ARG A 149 -0.43 17.30 12.16
CA ARG A 149 -1.12 17.56 13.43
C ARG A 149 -2.22 16.54 13.71
N ASP A 150 -2.82 15.99 12.66
CA ASP A 150 -3.87 14.99 12.69
C ASP A 150 -3.72 14.05 11.48
N ILE A 151 -4.67 13.11 11.29
CA ILE A 151 -4.67 12.15 10.20
C ILE A 151 -4.84 12.80 8.83
N PHE A 152 -4.21 12.24 7.79
CA PHE A 152 -4.25 12.70 6.41
C PHE A 152 -5.51 12.22 5.65
N VAL A 153 -6.67 12.40 6.28
CA VAL A 153 -7.98 12.00 5.74
C VAL A 153 -8.89 13.22 5.65
N ALA A 154 -9.61 13.36 4.53
CA ALA A 154 -10.60 14.41 4.33
C ALA A 154 -11.99 13.97 4.82
N PRO A 155 -12.71 14.76 5.63
CA PRO A 155 -14.04 14.41 6.13
C PRO A 155 -15.11 14.19 5.06
N ASP A 156 -14.95 14.84 3.90
CA ASP A 156 -15.86 14.79 2.74
C ASP A 156 -15.33 13.86 1.62
N GLY A 157 -14.20 13.19 1.84
CA GLY A 157 -13.61 12.23 0.91
C GLY A 157 -12.84 12.83 -0.28
N HIS A 158 -12.52 14.12 -0.28
CA HIS A 158 -11.59 14.66 -1.29
C HIS A 158 -10.16 14.11 -1.11
N SER A 159 -9.36 14.17 -2.17
CA SER A 159 -7.96 13.74 -2.11
C SER A 159 -7.15 14.69 -1.24
N THR A 160 -6.55 14.16 -0.18
CA THR A 160 -5.70 14.90 0.77
C THR A 160 -4.25 14.99 0.33
N PHE A 161 -3.87 14.37 -0.79
CA PHE A 161 -2.46 14.14 -1.11
C PHE A 161 -2.17 14.38 -2.59
N SER A 162 -1.04 15.04 -2.86
CA SER A 162 -0.54 15.21 -4.23
C SER A 162 0.98 15.34 -4.27
N ILE A 163 1.57 14.93 -5.40
CA ILE A 163 3.00 15.07 -5.69
C ILE A 163 3.16 15.80 -7.01
N ALA A 164 3.91 16.90 -7.01
CA ALA A 164 4.28 17.63 -8.23
C ALA A 164 5.68 18.21 -8.10
N ASN A 165 6.52 18.04 -9.12
CA ASN A 165 7.89 18.57 -9.15
C ASN A 165 8.72 18.22 -7.90
N GLN A 166 8.61 16.98 -7.40
CA GLN A 166 9.25 16.48 -6.17
C GLN A 166 8.82 17.20 -4.88
N GLU A 167 7.77 17.99 -4.93
CA GLU A 167 7.11 18.52 -3.76
C GLU A 167 5.85 17.74 -3.46
N ILE A 168 5.59 17.58 -2.18
CA ILE A 168 4.45 16.84 -1.66
C ILE A 168 3.56 17.84 -0.97
N ILE A 169 2.27 17.83 -1.32
CA ILE A 169 1.25 18.58 -0.62
C ILE A 169 0.32 17.57 0.02
N VAL A 170 0.15 17.66 1.33
CA VAL A 170 -0.78 16.84 2.09
C VAL A 170 -1.64 17.70 3.02
N SER A 171 -2.90 17.36 3.21
CA SER A 171 -3.81 17.99 4.17
C SER A 171 -4.26 17.02 5.25
N ASP A 172 -4.45 17.52 6.47
CA ASP A 172 -5.00 16.74 7.59
C ASP A 172 -6.50 16.99 7.84
N TRP A 173 -7.05 16.18 8.74
CA TRP A 173 -8.46 16.21 9.15
C TRP A 173 -8.89 17.57 9.73
N GLU A 174 -7.99 18.30 10.39
CA GLU A 174 -8.28 19.62 10.95
C GLU A 174 -8.22 20.74 9.89
N GLY A 175 -7.89 20.43 8.64
CA GLY A 175 -7.81 21.35 7.52
C GLY A 175 -6.49 22.12 7.44
N TYR A 176 -5.43 21.62 8.09
CA TYR A 176 -4.08 22.12 7.84
C TYR A 176 -3.51 21.46 6.60
N TYR A 177 -2.71 22.21 5.86
CA TYR A 177 -1.95 21.75 4.71
C TYR A 177 -0.47 21.89 4.99
N TYR A 178 0.28 20.95 4.43
CA TYR A 178 1.72 20.83 4.57
C TYR A 178 2.33 20.69 3.18
N ARG A 179 3.30 21.55 2.87
CA ARG A 179 4.14 21.43 1.68
C ARG A 179 5.51 20.93 2.11
N LEU A 180 5.88 19.75 1.63
CA LEU A 180 7.18 19.13 1.90
C LEU A 180 8.04 19.18 0.64
N ASN A 181 9.35 19.34 0.82
CA ASN A 181 10.31 19.08 -0.23
C ASN A 181 10.59 17.56 -0.37
N GLY A 182 11.34 17.15 -1.38
CA GLY A 182 11.68 15.73 -1.60
C GLY A 182 12.48 15.07 -0.47
N GLU A 183 13.12 15.86 0.41
CA GLU A 183 13.81 15.36 1.60
C GLU A 183 12.90 15.26 2.84
N GLY A 184 11.58 15.46 2.67
CA GLY A 184 10.60 15.38 3.75
C GLY A 184 10.61 16.60 4.68
N LYS A 185 11.30 17.68 4.30
CA LYS A 185 11.34 18.91 5.11
C LYS A 185 10.12 19.75 4.81
N LEU A 186 9.44 20.20 5.87
CA LEU A 186 8.37 21.17 5.80
C LEU A 186 8.89 22.50 5.23
N ILE A 187 8.36 22.89 4.07
CA ILE A 187 8.58 24.20 3.45
C ILE A 187 7.56 25.20 4.00
N GLU A 188 6.29 24.78 4.08
CA GLU A 188 5.17 25.67 4.41
C GLU A 188 4.05 24.87 5.08
N GLU A 189 3.44 25.46 6.11
CA GLU A 189 2.22 24.99 6.76
C GLU A 189 1.20 26.12 6.72
N TRP A 190 -0.03 25.83 6.31
CA TRP A 190 -1.13 26.78 6.32
C TRP A 190 -2.45 26.10 6.68
N LYS A 191 -3.45 26.91 7.02
CA LYS A 191 -4.81 26.44 7.25
C LYS A 191 -5.74 27.23 6.36
N ASP A 192 -6.56 26.54 5.57
CA ASP A 192 -7.59 27.22 4.80
C ASP A 192 -8.60 27.84 5.77
N LYS A 193 -8.88 29.13 5.59
CA LYS A 193 -9.95 29.79 6.35
C LYS A 193 -11.28 29.29 5.78
N GLN A 194 -11.94 28.43 6.54
CA GLN A 194 -13.35 28.08 6.31
C GLN A 194 -14.23 29.34 6.29
#